data_AF-A0AAJ2VWK7-F1
#
_entry.id   AF-A0AAJ2VWK7-F1
#
_cell.length_a   1.000
_cell.length_b   1.000
_cell.length_c   1.000
_cell.angle_alpha   90.00
_cell.angle_beta   90.00
_cell.angle_gamma   90.00
#
_symmetry.space_group_name_H-M   'P 1'
#
loop_
_entity.id
_entity.type
_entity.pdbx_description
1 polymer ?
#
loop_
_entity_poly.entity_id
_entity_poly.type
_entity_poly.pdbx_seq_one_letter_code
_entity_poly.pdbx_strand_id
1 'polypeptide(L)'
;MKNSMTTTANNFITSKYVVSVHIHQVDKKGKRKNENLEYVFDEGELLQKRRSAIEKAQEIMYSFDNDESFSSPSEAHAKKFRNFKGYSIDIYLVIEDEGEQYDYHIYGDEEILYEALEAEAKIFKKEFEITKFIKIENYEDEQVEVIEESLGFFLTYRL
;
A
#
# COMPACT_ATOMS: atom_id res chain seq x y z
N MET A 1 6.36 9.77 52.82
CA MET A 1 5.63 9.61 51.55
C MET A 1 6.34 10.43 50.48
N LYS A 2 6.93 9.77 49.48
CA LYS A 2 7.35 10.40 48.22
C LYS A 2 6.74 9.53 47.12
N ASN A 3 5.64 10.01 46.54
CA ASN A 3 5.06 9.39 45.36
C ASN A 3 5.96 9.77 44.19
N SER A 4 6.74 8.78 43.71
CA SER A 4 7.40 8.87 42.42
C SER A 4 6.34 8.55 41.36
N MET A 5 5.79 9.59 40.73
CA MET A 5 5.13 9.41 39.43
C MET A 5 6.24 9.12 38.43
N THR A 6 6.41 7.83 38.11
CA THR A 6 7.09 7.43 36.89
C THR A 6 6.21 7.87 35.72
N THR A 7 6.60 8.97 35.08
CA THR A 7 6.16 9.28 33.72
C THR A 7 6.55 8.09 32.85
N THR A 8 5.56 7.27 32.50
CA THR A 8 5.68 6.29 31.42
C THR A 8 6.16 7.06 30.20
N ALA A 9 7.33 6.71 29.67
CA ALA A 9 7.74 7.23 28.38
C ALA A 9 6.67 6.80 27.38
N ASN A 10 5.91 7.76 26.85
CA ASN A 10 5.11 7.50 25.66
C ASN A 10 6.12 7.23 24.54
N ASN A 11 6.42 5.96 24.30
CA ASN A 11 7.01 5.54 23.03
C ASN A 11 5.96 5.92 21.98
N PHE A 12 6.19 7.03 21.29
CA PHE A 12 5.31 7.47 20.23
C PHE A 12 5.52 6.51 19.07
N ILE A 13 4.51 5.68 18.78
CA ILE A 13 4.46 4.95 17.53
C ILE A 13 4.44 6.01 16.41
N THR A 14 5.37 5.92 15.48
CA THR A 14 5.33 6.74 14.28
C THR A 14 4.89 5.89 13.10
N SER A 15 4.08 6.47 12.23
CA SER A 15 3.49 5.77 11.11
C SER A 15 3.55 6.61 9.85
N LYS A 16 3.79 5.96 8.71
CA LYS A 16 3.73 6.58 7.40
C LYS A 16 3.17 5.61 6.37
N TYR A 17 2.55 6.14 5.34
CA TYR A 17 2.28 5.38 4.13
C TYR A 17 3.29 5.72 3.05
N VAL A 18 3.70 4.71 2.28
CA VAL A 18 4.61 4.87 1.15
C VAL A 18 3.92 4.29 -0.09
N VAL A 19 3.80 5.10 -1.13
CA VAL A 19 3.37 4.64 -2.46
C VAL A 19 4.62 4.50 -3.31
N SER A 20 4.96 3.27 -3.67
CA SER A 20 6.09 2.94 -4.52
C SER A 20 5.61 2.63 -5.93
N VAL A 21 6.26 3.21 -6.92
CA VAL A 21 5.92 3.04 -8.34
C VAL A 21 7.13 2.47 -9.05
N HIS A 22 6.95 1.32 -9.68
CA HIS A 22 8.01 0.63 -10.43
C HIS A 22 7.70 0.70 -11.92
N ILE A 23 8.51 1.44 -12.67
CA ILE A 23 8.40 1.53 -14.13
C ILE A 23 9.42 0.59 -14.77
N HIS A 24 8.92 -0.31 -15.61
CA HIS A 24 9.71 -1.31 -16.31
C HIS A 24 9.68 -1.08 -17.81
N GLN A 25 10.84 -0.86 -18.42
CA GLN A 25 10.96 -0.67 -19.86
C GLN A 25 11.91 -1.70 -20.47
N VAL A 26 11.50 -2.29 -21.60
CA VAL A 26 12.35 -3.16 -22.42
C VAL A 26 12.32 -2.67 -23.85
N ASP A 27 13.48 -2.40 -24.44
CA ASP A 27 13.57 -1.96 -25.83
C ASP A 27 13.43 -3.11 -26.85
N LYS A 28 13.48 -2.80 -28.15
CA LYS A 28 13.42 -3.80 -29.24
C LYS A 28 14.56 -4.82 -29.22
N LYS A 29 15.71 -4.46 -28.63
CA LYS A 29 16.91 -5.30 -28.50
C LYS A 29 16.89 -6.13 -27.21
N GLY A 30 15.88 -5.96 -26.35
CA GLY A 30 15.77 -6.64 -25.07
C GLY A 30 16.54 -5.95 -23.94
N LYS A 31 17.04 -4.72 -24.14
CA LYS A 31 17.71 -3.96 -23.08
C LYS A 31 16.67 -3.45 -22.09
N ARG A 32 16.91 -3.73 -20.80
CA ARG A 32 16.02 -3.35 -19.70
C ARG A 32 16.44 -2.00 -19.10
N LYS A 33 15.47 -1.19 -18.73
CA LYS A 33 15.61 0.02 -17.90
C LYS A 33 14.50 -0.01 -16.85
N ASN A 34 14.86 0.22 -15.60
CA ASN A 34 13.91 0.34 -14.50
C ASN A 34 14.03 1.73 -13.89
N GLU A 35 12.91 2.24 -13.39
CA GLU A 35 12.82 3.51 -12.66
C GLU A 35 11.86 3.30 -11.49
N ASN A 36 12.26 3.75 -10.31
CA ASN A 36 11.45 3.65 -9.10
C ASN A 36 11.14 5.06 -8.60
N LEU A 37 9.89 5.32 -8.24
CA LEU A 37 9.43 6.56 -7.62
C LEU A 37 8.77 6.22 -6.30
N GLU A 38 9.01 7.04 -5.28
CA GLU A 38 8.41 6.87 -3.95
C GLU A 38 7.71 8.16 -3.52
N TYR A 39 6.51 8.02 -2.97
CA TYR A 39 5.74 9.11 -2.37
C TYR A 39 5.44 8.75 -0.92
N VAL A 40 5.87 9.60 0.01
CA VAL A 40 5.78 9.36 1.46
C VAL A 40 4.72 10.27 2.07
N PHE A 41 3.87 9.69 2.91
CA PHE A 41 2.79 10.35 3.65
C PHE A 41 2.98 10.10 5.15
N ASP A 42 3.72 10.98 5.83
CA ASP A 42 4.10 10.90 7.23
C ASP A 42 3.47 11.98 8.12
N GLU A 43 2.86 13.01 7.54
CA GLU A 43 2.15 14.09 8.23
C GLU A 43 0.66 13.80 8.44
N GLY A 44 0.08 14.31 9.55
CA GLY A 44 -1.35 14.22 9.85
C GLY A 44 -1.78 12.97 10.62
N GLU A 45 -3.09 12.72 10.67
CA GLU A 45 -3.67 11.53 11.31
C GLU A 45 -3.50 10.29 10.41
N LEU A 46 -3.39 9.09 11.00
CA LEU A 46 -3.14 7.84 10.26
C LEU A 46 -4.16 7.58 9.15
N LEU A 47 -5.46 7.83 9.41
CA LEU A 47 -6.51 7.69 8.40
C LEU A 47 -6.34 8.68 7.24
N GLN A 48 -5.88 9.90 7.53
CA GLN A 48 -5.61 10.89 6.50
C GLN A 48 -4.43 10.46 5.64
N LYS A 49 -3.34 9.96 6.23
CA LYS A 49 -2.19 9.41 5.50
C LYS A 49 -2.61 8.29 4.56
N ARG A 50 -3.46 7.37 5.05
CA ARG A 50 -4.05 6.27 4.26
C ARG A 50 -4.82 6.79 3.06
N ARG A 51 -5.72 7.77 3.27
CA ARG A 51 -6.49 8.40 2.19
C ARG A 51 -5.58 9.04 1.15
N SER A 52 -4.60 9.83 1.57
CA SER A 52 -3.66 10.49 0.66
C SER A 52 -2.82 9.50 -0.15
N ALA A 53 -2.40 8.39 0.46
CA ALA A 53 -1.69 7.32 -0.26
C ALA A 53 -2.57 6.66 -1.34
N ILE A 54 -3.83 6.34 -1.00
CA ILE A 54 -4.78 5.76 -1.97
C ILE A 54 -5.09 6.75 -3.10
N GLU A 55 -5.37 8.02 -2.77
CA GLU A 55 -5.60 9.08 -3.76
C GLU A 55 -4.39 9.21 -4.70
N LYS A 56 -3.17 9.16 -4.17
CA LYS A 56 -1.96 9.24 -4.97
C LYS A 56 -1.80 8.03 -5.88
N ALA A 57 -2.03 6.82 -5.38
CA ALA A 57 -2.00 5.61 -6.19
C ALA A 57 -3.01 5.70 -7.35
N GLN A 58 -4.25 6.12 -7.08
CA GLN A 58 -5.29 6.31 -8.10
C GLN A 58 -4.91 7.37 -9.13
N GLU A 59 -4.32 8.50 -8.71
CA GLU A 59 -3.79 9.54 -9.61
C GLU A 59 -2.74 8.97 -10.58
N ILE A 60 -1.81 8.17 -10.07
CA ILE A 60 -0.73 7.57 -10.87
C ILE A 60 -1.28 6.53 -11.83
N MET A 61 -2.16 5.63 -11.36
CA MET A 61 -2.84 4.64 -12.21
C MET A 61 -3.56 5.33 -13.37
N TYR A 62 -4.37 6.35 -13.07
CA TYR A 62 -5.06 7.12 -14.08
C TYR A 62 -4.09 7.79 -15.07
N SER A 63 -2.99 8.37 -14.59
CA SER A 63 -2.01 9.01 -15.46
C SER A 63 -1.36 8.03 -16.42
N PHE A 64 -1.02 6.82 -15.97
CA PHE A 64 -0.34 5.84 -16.81
C PHE A 64 -1.29 5.07 -17.73
N ASP A 65 -2.50 4.78 -17.27
CA ASP A 65 -3.54 4.13 -18.09
C ASP A 65 -3.98 5.01 -19.26
N ASN A 66 -3.80 6.33 -19.15
CA ASN A 66 -4.06 7.31 -20.22
C ASN A 66 -2.79 7.75 -20.98
N ASP A 67 -1.61 7.21 -20.67
CA ASP A 67 -0.37 7.49 -21.40
C ASP A 67 -0.09 6.36 -22.41
N GLU A 68 -0.26 6.66 -23.70
CA GLU A 68 -0.04 5.73 -24.81
C GLU A 68 1.40 5.18 -24.90
N SER A 69 2.36 5.76 -24.17
CA SER A 69 3.72 5.22 -24.07
C SER A 69 3.80 3.95 -23.22
N PHE A 70 2.84 3.74 -22.32
CA PHE A 70 2.73 2.52 -21.52
C PHE A 70 1.94 1.46 -22.28
N SER A 71 2.37 0.21 -22.09
CA SER A 71 1.78 -0.97 -22.70
C SER A 71 0.95 -1.71 -21.67
N SER A 72 -0.27 -2.08 -22.03
CA SER A 72 -1.07 -3.00 -21.23
C SER A 72 -0.38 -4.38 -21.12
N PRO A 73 -0.75 -5.21 -20.13
CA PRO A 73 -0.24 -6.59 -20.04
C PRO A 73 -0.44 -7.39 -21.32
N SER A 74 -1.60 -7.24 -21.99
CA SER A 74 -1.90 -7.89 -23.25
C SER A 74 -0.99 -7.42 -24.39
N GLU A 75 -0.69 -6.11 -24.46
CA GLU A 75 0.26 -5.57 -25.43
C GLU A 75 1.68 -6.05 -25.18
N ALA A 76 2.12 -6.06 -23.92
CA ALA A 76 3.44 -6.56 -23.55
C ALA A 76 3.57 -8.03 -23.96
N HIS A 77 2.55 -8.86 -23.71
CA HIS A 77 2.50 -10.25 -24.13
C HIS A 77 2.53 -10.40 -25.66
N ALA A 78 1.73 -9.62 -26.40
CA ALA A 78 1.71 -9.63 -27.86
C ALA A 78 3.08 -9.26 -28.46
N LYS A 79 3.81 -8.35 -27.81
CA LYS A 79 5.18 -7.96 -28.19
C LYS A 79 6.26 -8.91 -27.63
N LYS A 80 5.87 -10.03 -27.00
CA LYS A 80 6.76 -11.00 -26.34
C LYS A 80 7.71 -10.34 -25.32
N PHE A 81 7.20 -9.36 -24.58
CA PHE A 81 7.92 -8.59 -23.59
C PHE A 81 9.18 -7.90 -24.17
N ARG A 82 9.09 -7.48 -25.44
CA ARG A 82 10.08 -6.61 -26.10
C ARG A 82 9.41 -5.31 -26.50
N ASN A 83 10.16 -4.21 -26.53
CA ASN A 83 9.64 -2.91 -26.92
C ASN A 83 8.35 -2.51 -26.16
N PHE A 84 8.36 -2.68 -24.84
CA PHE A 84 7.25 -2.32 -23.96
C PHE A 84 7.73 -1.41 -22.84
N LYS A 85 6.78 -0.70 -22.23
CA LYS A 85 6.96 0.09 -21.02
C LYS A 85 5.74 -0.19 -20.14
N GLY A 86 5.92 -0.73 -18.94
CA GLY A 86 4.85 -1.05 -18.01
C GLY A 86 5.14 -0.42 -16.66
N TYR A 87 4.17 -0.51 -15.76
CA TYR A 87 4.33 -0.05 -14.38
C TYR A 87 3.66 -1.03 -13.41
N SER A 88 4.09 -1.00 -12.15
CA SER A 88 3.35 -1.51 -11.00
C SER A 88 3.35 -0.46 -9.88
N ILE A 89 2.38 -0.55 -8.98
CA ILE A 89 2.24 0.33 -7.83
C ILE A 89 2.07 -0.55 -6.60
N ASP A 90 2.86 -0.23 -5.58
CA ASP A 90 2.79 -0.84 -4.27
C ASP A 90 2.44 0.23 -3.23
N ILE A 91 1.63 -0.12 -2.23
CA ILE A 91 1.37 0.73 -1.06
C ILE A 91 1.85 -0.01 0.17
N TYR A 92 2.68 0.66 0.97
CA TYR A 92 3.17 0.17 2.25
C TYR A 92 2.66 1.02 3.39
N LEU A 93 2.28 0.38 4.49
CA LEU A 93 2.15 1.00 5.80
C LEU A 93 3.43 0.67 6.57
N VAL A 94 4.18 1.71 6.95
CA VAL A 94 5.40 1.58 7.74
C VAL A 94 5.13 2.10 9.14
N ILE A 95 5.45 1.29 10.15
CA ILE A 95 5.26 1.61 11.56
C ILE A 95 6.58 1.44 12.29
N GLU A 96 6.95 2.46 13.04
CA GLU A 96 8.06 2.41 13.98
C GLU A 96 7.50 2.36 15.40
N ASP A 97 7.77 1.25 16.10
CA ASP A 97 7.38 1.02 17.48
C ASP A 97 8.59 0.56 18.29
N GLU A 98 8.91 1.27 19.37
CA GLU A 98 10.06 1.02 20.26
C GLU A 98 11.44 0.86 19.55
N GLY A 99 11.60 1.45 18.36
CA GLY A 99 12.83 1.37 17.55
C GLY A 99 12.88 0.17 16.59
N GLU A 100 11.82 -0.62 16.51
CA GLU A 100 11.61 -1.63 15.48
C GLU A 100 10.70 -1.07 14.38
N GLN A 101 11.08 -1.33 13.11
CA GLN A 101 10.30 -0.92 11.95
C GLN A 101 9.58 -2.14 11.37
N TYR A 102 8.27 -1.98 11.18
CA TYR A 102 7.37 -2.96 10.58
C TYR A 102 6.81 -2.40 9.27
N ASP A 103 7.03 -3.12 8.18
CA ASP A 103 6.55 -2.74 6.85
C ASP A 103 5.45 -3.70 6.41
N TYR A 104 4.24 -3.19 6.23
CA TYR A 104 3.07 -3.95 5.79
C TYR A 104 2.74 -3.58 4.34
N HIS A 105 2.76 -4.54 3.43
CA HIS A 105 2.45 -4.34 2.02
C HIS A 105 0.93 -4.41 1.81
N ILE A 106 0.28 -3.24 1.83
CA ILE A 106 -1.19 -3.11 1.83
C ILE A 106 -1.78 -3.24 0.43
N TYR A 107 -1.00 -3.04 -0.63
CA TYR A 107 -1.46 -3.13 -2.02
C TYR A 107 -0.32 -3.42 -2.98
N GLY A 108 -0.59 -4.21 -4.03
CA GLY A 108 0.35 -4.53 -5.11
C GLY A 108 0.86 -5.98 -5.09
N ASP A 109 0.72 -6.66 -3.95
CA ASP A 109 0.92 -8.10 -3.81
C ASP A 109 -0.38 -8.78 -3.34
N GLU A 110 -0.93 -9.65 -4.18
CA GLU A 110 -2.19 -10.35 -3.90
C GLU A 110 -2.03 -11.47 -2.87
N GLU A 111 -0.84 -12.08 -2.76
CA GLU A 111 -0.62 -13.24 -1.89
C GLU A 111 -0.78 -12.86 -0.41
N ILE A 112 -0.38 -11.64 -0.05
CA ILE A 112 -0.35 -11.14 1.33
C ILE A 112 -1.41 -10.07 1.62
N LEU A 113 -2.24 -9.72 0.63
CA LEU A 113 -3.20 -8.60 0.72
C LEU A 113 -4.10 -8.70 1.95
N TYR A 114 -4.71 -9.87 2.19
CA TYR A 114 -5.67 -10.06 3.28
C TYR A 114 -5.01 -9.98 4.65
N GLU A 115 -3.82 -10.58 4.79
CA GLU A 115 -3.02 -10.55 6.01
C GLU A 115 -2.58 -9.11 6.34
N ALA A 116 -2.16 -8.37 5.32
CA ALA A 116 -1.75 -6.98 5.44
C ALA A 116 -2.91 -6.05 5.82
N LEU A 117 -4.09 -6.23 5.20
CA LEU A 117 -5.30 -5.47 5.54
C LEU A 117 -5.80 -5.78 6.97
N GLU A 118 -5.70 -7.03 7.41
CA GLU A 118 -6.07 -7.41 8.78
C GLU A 118 -5.07 -6.82 9.79
N ALA A 119 -3.78 -6.82 9.48
CA ALA A 119 -2.75 -6.17 10.30
C ALA A 119 -3.00 -4.66 10.40
N GLU A 120 -3.23 -3.97 9.28
CA GLU A 120 -3.61 -2.55 9.24
C GLU A 120 -4.82 -2.29 10.15
N ALA A 121 -5.88 -3.09 10.04
CA ALA A 121 -7.06 -2.92 10.87
C ALA A 121 -6.76 -3.05 12.37
N LYS A 122 -5.89 -4.00 12.76
CA LYS A 122 -5.45 -4.17 14.16
C LYS A 122 -4.69 -2.94 14.67
N ILE A 123 -3.88 -2.29 13.83
CA ILE A 123 -3.17 -1.04 14.18
C ILE A 123 -4.17 0.10 14.41
N PHE A 124 -5.11 0.30 13.48
CA PHE A 124 -6.12 1.35 13.62
C PHE A 124 -6.96 1.20 14.89
N LYS A 125 -7.26 -0.03 15.31
CA LYS A 125 -7.97 -0.31 16.57
C LYS A 125 -7.16 0.05 17.82
N LYS A 126 -5.83 -0.07 17.77
CA LYS A 126 -4.97 0.30 18.89
C LYS A 126 -4.85 1.81 19.05
N GLU A 127 -4.86 2.54 17.94
CA GLU A 127 -4.58 3.98 17.95
C GLU A 127 -5.81 4.89 17.90
N PHE A 128 -6.97 4.44 17.37
CA PHE A 128 -8.12 5.33 17.10
C PHE A 128 -9.51 4.65 17.23
N GLU A 129 -10.52 5.40 17.70
CA GLU A 129 -11.90 4.92 17.88
C GLU A 129 -12.86 5.19 16.68
N ILE A 130 -12.41 5.82 15.60
CA ILE A 130 -13.32 6.43 14.58
C ILE A 130 -13.38 5.64 13.25
N THR A 131 -12.91 4.39 13.20
CA THR A 131 -12.88 3.61 11.95
C THR A 131 -13.94 2.52 11.95
N LYS A 132 -14.69 2.39 10.83
CA LYS A 132 -15.64 1.29 10.65
C LYS A 132 -14.92 0.07 10.09
N PHE A 133 -15.06 -1.05 10.79
CA PHE A 133 -14.49 -2.34 10.42
C PHE A 133 -15.58 -3.27 9.90
N ILE A 134 -15.25 -4.11 8.92
CA ILE A 134 -16.12 -5.15 8.37
C ILE A 134 -15.36 -6.47 8.29
N LYS A 135 -16.08 -7.58 8.24
CA LYS A 135 -15.48 -8.91 8.01
C LYS A 135 -15.65 -9.32 6.56
N ILE A 136 -14.58 -9.83 5.97
CA ILE A 136 -14.56 -10.38 4.61
C ILE A 136 -13.88 -11.75 4.62
N GLU A 137 -14.18 -12.55 3.60
CA GLU A 137 -13.57 -13.87 3.41
C GLU A 137 -12.27 -13.74 2.61
N ASN A 138 -11.18 -14.35 3.10
CA ASN A 138 -9.90 -14.45 2.41
C ASN A 138 -9.90 -15.64 1.41
N TYR A 139 -8.73 -16.00 0.87
CA TYR A 139 -8.60 -17.12 -0.08
C TYR A 139 -8.67 -18.52 0.55
N GLU A 140 -8.59 -18.60 1.89
CA GLU A 140 -8.62 -19.84 2.69
C GLU A 140 -9.99 -20.04 3.37
N ASP A 141 -11.03 -19.34 2.92
CA ASP A 141 -12.37 -19.28 3.54
C ASP A 141 -12.35 -18.72 5.00
N GLU A 142 -11.24 -18.05 5.32
CA GLU A 142 -10.89 -17.23 6.49
C GLU A 142 -11.73 -15.96 6.69
N GLN A 143 -12.46 -15.78 7.78
CA GLN A 143 -13.06 -14.48 8.08
C GLN A 143 -12.03 -13.52 8.69
N VAL A 144 -11.57 -12.54 7.90
CA VAL A 144 -10.65 -11.49 8.35
C VAL A 144 -11.38 -10.16 8.53
N GLU A 145 -10.94 -9.37 9.50
CA GLU A 145 -11.53 -8.06 9.80
C GLU A 145 -10.67 -6.95 9.21
N VAL A 146 -11.28 -6.09 8.40
CA VAL A 146 -10.61 -5.04 7.64
C VAL A 146 -11.29 -3.69 7.81
N ILE A 147 -10.61 -2.63 7.42
CA ILE A 147 -11.18 -1.28 7.34
C ILE A 147 -12.14 -1.21 6.14
N GLU A 148 -13.40 -0.80 6.35
CA GLU A 148 -14.40 -0.71 5.26
C GLU A 148 -14.05 0.38 4.24
N GLU A 149 -13.48 1.49 4.73
CA GLU A 149 -13.17 2.64 3.90
C GLU A 149 -12.17 2.28 2.80
N SER A 150 -12.51 2.63 1.56
CA SER A 150 -11.70 2.38 0.36
C SER A 150 -11.39 0.90 0.10
N LEU A 151 -12.09 -0.05 0.75
CA LEU A 151 -11.87 -1.48 0.52
C LEU A 151 -12.02 -1.86 -0.95
N GLY A 152 -12.95 -1.22 -1.67
CA GLY A 152 -13.14 -1.41 -3.11
C GLY A 152 -11.84 -1.24 -3.91
N PHE A 153 -11.04 -0.22 -3.60
CA PHE A 153 -9.74 0.02 -4.26
C PHE A 153 -8.80 -1.17 -4.12
N PHE A 154 -8.65 -1.69 -2.91
CA PHE A 154 -7.77 -2.83 -2.62
C PHE A 154 -8.23 -4.14 -3.27
N LEU A 155 -9.54 -4.31 -3.45
CA LEU A 155 -10.13 -5.52 -4.03
C LEU A 155 -10.34 -5.44 -5.55
N THR A 156 -10.07 -4.30 -6.20
CA THR A 156 -10.39 -4.07 -7.62
C THR A 156 -9.55 -4.94 -8.59
N TYR A 157 -8.41 -5.49 -8.17
CA TYR A 157 -7.59 -6.37 -9.03
C TYR A 157 -8.21 -7.74 -9.33
N ARG A 158 -9.39 -8.06 -8.78
CA ARG A 158 -10.14 -9.28 -9.10
C ARG A 158 -10.91 -9.17 -10.42
N LEU A 159 -10.23 -9.21 -11.57
CA LEU A 159 -10.82 -9.55 -12.88
C LEU A 159 -9.91 -10.47 -13.70
#